data_AF-X1KSL1-F1
#
_entry.id   AF-X1KSL1-F1
#
_cell.length_a   1.000
_cell.length_b   1.000
_cell.length_c   1.000
_cell.angle_alpha   90.00
_cell.angle_beta   90.00
_cell.angle_gamma   90.00
#
_symmetry.space_group_name_H-M   'P 1'
#
loop_
_entity.id
_entity.type
_entity.pdbx_description
1 polymer ?
#
loop_
_entity_poly.entity_id
_entity_poly.type
_entity_poly.pdbx_seq_one_letter_code
_entity_poly.pdbx_strand_id
1 'polypeptide(L)' 'KDAQDNYGIKYYRTKIKKIEEDSETNDLIIHYQNLKTGEEKEYRANMVVLAAPLVPSKGTNELAKVLNVELDNYN' A
#
# COMPACT_ATOMS: atom_id res chain seq x y z
N LYS A 1 -4.25 18.07 8.20
CA LYS A 1 -5.65 18.50 7.99
C LYS A 1 -5.80 19.24 6.67
N ASP A 2 -4.82 20.07 6.31
CA ASP A 2 -4.75 20.82 5.04
C ASP A 2 -5.06 19.99 3.78
N ALA A 3 -4.54 18.76 3.67
CA ALA A 3 -4.87 17.82 2.59
C ALA A 3 -6.38 17.57 2.43
N GLN A 4 -7.10 17.40 3.53
CA GLN A 4 -8.54 17.16 3.55
C GLN A 4 -9.31 18.46 3.31
N ASP A 5 -8.88 19.53 3.99
CA ASP A 5 -9.62 20.78 4.07
C ASP A 5 -9.46 21.62 2.78
N ASN A 6 -8.28 21.60 2.15
CA ASN A 6 -7.97 22.46 0.99
C ASN A 6 -7.92 21.69 -0.34
N TYR A 7 -7.73 20.36 -0.31
CA TYR A 7 -7.55 19.56 -1.53
C TYR A 7 -8.59 18.44 -1.69
N GLY A 8 -9.57 18.34 -0.78
CA GLY A 8 -10.66 17.37 -0.88
C GLY A 8 -10.25 15.91 -0.71
N ILE A 9 -9.08 15.65 -0.12
CA ILE A 9 -8.56 14.29 0.08
C ILE A 9 -9.38 13.57 1.15
N LYS A 10 -9.87 12.38 0.82
CA LYS A 10 -10.62 11.52 1.74
C LYS A 10 -9.72 10.41 2.29
N TYR A 11 -9.65 10.30 3.62
CA TYR A 11 -8.95 9.23 4.30
C TYR A 11 -9.93 8.18 4.83
N TYR A 12 -9.66 6.92 4.51
CA TYR A 12 -10.43 5.78 4.97
C TYR A 12 -9.57 4.95 5.93
N ARG A 13 -10.06 4.73 7.16
CA ARG A 13 -9.41 3.82 8.12
C ARG A 13 -9.94 2.41 7.88
N THR A 14 -9.23 1.64 7.08
CA THR A 14 -9.71 0.35 6.55
C THR A 14 -8.62 -0.71 6.59
N LYS A 15 -9.01 -1.96 6.42
CA LYS A 15 -8.10 -3.06 6.09
C LYS A 15 -8.41 -3.54 4.67
N ILE A 16 -7.47 -3.36 3.76
CA ILE A 16 -7.59 -3.85 2.37
C ILE A 16 -7.47 -5.38 2.39
N LYS A 17 -8.36 -6.06 1.65
CA LYS A 17 -8.34 -7.51 1.49
C LYS A 17 -7.73 -7.94 0.17
N LYS A 18 -8.23 -7.38 -0.92
CA LYS A 18 -7.80 -7.66 -2.29
C LYS A 18 -8.15 -6.50 -3.21
N ILE A 19 -7.48 -6.44 -4.35
CA ILE A 19 -7.80 -5.55 -5.46
C ILE A 19 -7.98 -6.45 -6.68
N GLU A 20 -9.09 -6.31 -7.38
CA GLU A 20 -9.43 -7.06 -8.59
C GLU A 20 -9.72 -6.10 -9.74
N GLU A 21 -9.42 -6.50 -10.96
CA GLU A 21 -9.73 -5.71 -12.16
C GLU A 21 -11.03 -6.21 -12.78
N ASP A 22 -11.93 -5.28 -13.11
CA ASP A 22 -13.11 -5.55 -13.92
C ASP A 22 -12.68 -5.63 -15.40
N SER A 23 -12.75 -6.81 -16.01
CA SER A 23 -12.27 -7.06 -17.37
C SER A 23 -13.02 -6.32 -18.48
N GLU A 24 -14.24 -5.82 -18.22
CA GLU A 24 -15.00 -5.07 -19.22
C GLU A 24 -14.60 -3.59 -19.26
N THR A 25 -14.17 -3.05 -18.12
CA THR A 25 -13.91 -1.60 -17.94
C THR A 25 -12.46 -1.27 -17.62
N ASN A 26 -11.67 -2.26 -17.21
CA ASN A 26 -10.32 -2.14 -16.63
C ASN A 26 -10.27 -1.30 -15.34
N ASP A 27 -11.42 -1.06 -14.70
CA ASP A 27 -11.45 -0.43 -13.38
C ASP A 27 -10.98 -1.40 -12.29
N LEU A 28 -10.32 -0.86 -11.27
CA LEU A 28 -9.85 -1.59 -10.11
C LEU A 28 -10.88 -1.52 -8.98
N ILE A 29 -11.33 -2.68 -8.53
CA ILE A 29 -12.26 -2.86 -7.41
C ILE A 29 -11.45 -3.19 -6.16
N ILE A 30 -11.47 -2.28 -5.19
CA ILE A 30 -10.79 -2.42 -3.90
C ILE A 30 -11.79 -2.98 -2.89
N HIS A 31 -11.55 -4.22 -2.43
CA HIS A 31 -12.35 -4.82 -1.35
C HIS A 31 -11.67 -4.53 -0.01
N TYR A 32 -12.41 -3.93 0.92
CA TYR A 32 -11.88 -3.54 2.22
C TYR A 32 -12.90 -3.67 3.34
N GLN A 33 -12.40 -3.88 4.55
CA GLN A 33 -13.20 -3.81 5.76
C GLN A 33 -13.11 -2.41 6.36
N ASN A 34 -14.25 -1.79 6.66
CA ASN A 34 -14.31 -0.56 7.43
C ASN A 34 -14.01 -0.88 8.89
N LEU A 35 -12.90 -0.37 9.42
CA LEU A 35 -12.49 -0.69 10.79
C LEU A 35 -13.32 0.02 11.88
N LYS A 36 -14.18 0.97 11.51
CA LYS A 36 -15.11 1.62 12.45
C LYS A 36 -16.43 0.85 12.57
N THR A 37 -16.96 0.32 11.46
CA THR A 37 -18.26 -0.37 11.44
C THR A 37 -18.15 -1.88 11.38
N GLY A 38 -16.99 -2.43 11.03
CA GLY A 38 -16.76 -3.85 10.78
C GLY A 38 -17.27 -4.35 9.43
N GLU A 39 -17.97 -3.51 8.67
CA GLU A 39 -18.60 -3.85 7.39
C GLU A 39 -17.58 -4.03 6.27
N GLU A 40 -17.85 -4.99 5.40
CA GLU A 40 -17.16 -5.17 4.12
C GLU A 40 -17.72 -4.21 3.08
N LYS A 41 -16.83 -3.54 2.36
CA LYS A 41 -17.18 -2.55 1.35
C LYS A 41 -16.27 -2.68 0.13
N GLU A 42 -16.76 -2.13 -0.97
CA GLU A 42 -16.06 -2.04 -2.24
C GLU A 42 -15.89 -0.58 -2.63
N TYR A 43 -14.77 -0.28 -3.29
CA TYR A 43 -14.51 1.03 -3.88
C TYR A 43 -13.93 0.84 -5.28
N ARG A 44 -14.54 1.47 -6.27
CA ARG A 44 -14.11 1.41 -7.67
C ARG A 44 -13.21 2.59 -7.98
N ALA A 45 -12.04 2.30 -8.57
CA ALA A 45 -11.05 3.30 -8.94
C ALA A 45 -10.48 3.00 -10.32
N ASN A 46 -10.17 4.03 -11.08
CA ASN A 46 -9.54 3.89 -12.40
C ASN A 46 -8.03 3.63 -12.28
N MET A 47 -7.44 3.92 -11.11
CA MET A 47 -6.03 3.74 -10.82
C MET A 47 -5.83 3.51 -9.33
N VAL A 48 -4.92 2.59 -8.98
CA VAL A 48 -4.46 2.38 -7.61
C VAL A 48 -2.96 2.59 -7.56
N VAL A 49 -2.51 3.45 -6.64
CA VAL A 49 -1.10 3.68 -6.36
C VAL A 49 -0.74 2.95 -5.07
N LEU A 50 0.17 1.98 -5.16
CA LEU A 50 0.70 1.27 -4.00
C LEU A 50 1.88 2.04 -3.41
N ALA A 51 1.70 2.58 -2.21
CA ALA A 51 2.77 3.18 -1.43
C ALA A 51 3.67 2.06 -0.84
N ALA A 52 4.47 1.43 -1.70
CA ALA A 52 5.34 0.33 -1.33
C ALA A 52 6.39 0.76 -0.29
N PRO A 53 6.78 -0.13 0.64
CA PRO A 53 7.83 0.17 1.60
C PRO A 53 9.19 0.28 0.90
N LEU A 54 10.13 0.96 1.56
CA LEU A 54 11.54 0.89 1.20
C LEU A 54 12.08 -0.48 1.60
N VAL A 55 12.81 -1.11 0.69
CA VAL A 55 13.52 -2.38 0.94
C VAL A 55 15.00 -2.20 0.62
N PRO A 56 15.91 -2.90 1.32
CA PRO A 56 17.33 -2.86 1.01
C PRO A 56 17.60 -3.19 -0.47
N SER A 57 18.65 -2.56 -1.01
CA SER A 57 19.08 -2.83 -2.38
C SER A 57 19.59 -4.26 -2.54
N LYS A 58 19.52 -4.82 -3.76
CA LYS A 58 19.98 -6.19 -4.03
C LYS A 58 21.42 -6.47 -3.58
N GLY A 59 22.29 -5.45 -3.56
CA GLY A 59 23.71 -5.56 -3.20
C GLY A 59 24.03 -5.31 -1.72
N THR A 60 23.01 -5.03 -0.89
CA THR A 60 23.23 -4.67 0.52
C THR A 60 23.93 -5.78 1.30
N ASN A 61 23.58 -7.05 1.03
CA ASN A 61 24.16 -8.21 1.71
C ASN A 61 25.64 -8.43 1.32
N GLU A 62 25.99 -8.26 0.05
CA GLU A 62 27.36 -8.38 -0.45
C GLU A 62 28.24 -7.26 0.11
N LEU A 63 27.73 -6.03 0.14
CA LEU A 63 28.45 -4.89 0.67
C LEU A 63 28.75 -5.07 2.17
N ALA A 64 27.78 -5.55 2.95
CA ALA A 64 27.97 -5.80 4.38
C ALA A 64 29.08 -6.82 4.65
N LYS A 65 29.17 -7.88 3.83
CA LYS A 65 30.26 -8.87 3.90
C LYS A 65 31.62 -8.26 3.60
N VAL A 66 31.72 -7.42 2.56
CA VAL A 66 32.98 -6.74 2.19
C VAL A 66 33.44 -5.78 3.30
N LEU A 67 32.49 -5.06 3.90
CA LEU A 67 32.77 -4.10 4.98
C LEU A 67 32.89 -4.77 6.36
N ASN A 68 32.60 -6.07 6.47
CA ASN A 68 32.55 -6.83 7.71
C ASN A 68 31.68 -6.15 8.79
N VAL A 69 30.47 -5.75 8.40
CA VAL A 69 29.47 -5.14 9.27
C VAL A 69 28.25 -6.03 9.41
N GLU A 70 27.62 -6.00 10.59
CA GLU A 70 26.39 -6.74 10.85
C GLU A 70 25.17 -6.01 10.27
N LEU A 71 24.19 -6.80 9.86
CA LEU A 71 22.92 -6.36 9.32
C LEU A 71 21.80 -6.69 10.33
N ASP A 72 20.72 -5.89 10.31
CA ASP A 72 19.54 -6.18 11.13
C ASP A 72 18.64 -7.26 10.51
N ASN A 73 17.55 -7.61 11.20
CA ASN A 73 16.64 -8.68 10.80
C ASN A 73 15.69 -8.33 9.63
N TYR A 74 15.87 -7.18 8.97
CA TYR A 74 15.04 -6.74 7.85
C TYR A 74 15.76 -6.81 6.49
N ASN A 75 16.82 -7.62 6.40
CA ASN A 75 17.66 -7.81 5.20
C ASN A 75 17.39 -9.10 4.43
#